data_AF-A0A2N5RTM4-F1
#
_entry.id   AF-A0A2N5RTM4-F1
#
_cell.length_a   1.000
_cell.length_b   1.000
_cell.length_c   1.000
_cell.angle_alpha   90.00
_cell.angle_beta   90.00
_cell.angle_gamma   90.00
#
_symmetry.space_group_name_H-M   'P 1'
#
loop_
_entity.id
_entity.type
_entity.pdbx_description
1 polymer ?
#
loop_
_entity_poly.entity_id
_entity_poly.type
_entity_poly.pdbx_seq_one_letter_code
_entity_poly.pdbx_strand_id
1 'polypeptide(L)' 'AMSYAFITSLTQAPQQTYQQLLVSIRQILANKYSQKPQLSASHPIDTNLMFVM' A
#
# COMPACT_ATOMS: atom_id res chain seq x y z
N ALA A 1 -12.22 2.12 -4.40
CA ALA A 1 -11.29 0.98 -4.58
C ALA A 1 -9.99 1.24 -3.84
N MET A 2 -9.13 2.17 -4.29
CA MET A 2 -7.84 2.48 -3.65
C MET A 2 -7.92 2.97 -2.20
N SER A 3 -8.74 3.98 -1.91
CA SER A 3 -8.90 4.51 -0.54
C SER A 3 -9.37 3.44 0.46
N TYR A 4 -10.35 2.63 0.04
CA TYR A 4 -10.82 1.48 0.81
C TYR A 4 -9.70 0.46 1.08
N ALA A 5 -8.94 0.06 0.06
CA ALA A 5 -7.86 -0.90 0.22
C ALA A 5 -6.71 -0.35 1.08
N PHE A 6 -6.40 0.94 0.95
CA PHE A 6 -5.41 1.62 1.79
C PHE A 6 -5.82 1.64 3.27
N ILE A 7 -7.03 2.09 3.59
CA ILE A 7 -7.56 2.11 4.97
C ILE A 7 -7.62 0.69 5.54
N THR A 8 -8.11 -0.27 4.74
CA THR A 8 -8.22 -1.67 5.15
C THR A 8 -6.85 -2.28 5.45
N SER A 9 -5.84 -2.01 4.61
CA SER A 9 -4.46 -2.46 4.82
C SER A 9 -3.90 -1.98 6.16
N LEU A 10 -4.02 -0.68 6.44
CA LEU A 10 -3.51 -0.08 7.68
C LEU A 10 -4.30 -0.51 8.92
N THR A 11 -5.60 -0.82 8.76
CA THR A 11 -6.42 -1.34 9.86
C THR A 11 -6.01 -2.77 10.24
N GLN A 12 -5.70 -3.61 9.25
CA GLN A 12 -5.30 -5.01 9.49
C GLN A 12 -3.85 -5.14 9.96
N ALA A 13 -2.96 -4.30 9.44
CA ALA A 13 -1.56 -4.28 9.79
C ALA A 13 -1.05 -2.82 9.75
N PRO A 14 -1.05 -2.12 10.91
CA PRO A 14 -0.70 -0.70 10.96
C PRO A 14 0.79 -0.43 10.82
N GLN A 15 1.64 -1.43 11.09
CA GLN A 15 3.09 -1.32 10.95
C GLN A 15 3.54 -2.08 9.70
N GLN A 16 3.79 -1.33 8.62
CA GLN A 16 4.22 -1.88 7.34
C GLN A 16 5.33 -1.01 6.73
N THR A 17 6.22 -1.62 5.95
CA THR A 17 7.10 -0.89 5.05
C THR A 17 6.33 -0.35 3.85
N TYR A 18 6.87 0.63 3.12
CA TYR A 18 6.24 1.11 1.87
C TYR A 18 5.99 -0.03 0.88
N GLN A 19 6.92 -0.97 0.75
CA GLN A 19 6.76 -2.14 -0.11
C GLN A 19 5.64 -3.06 0.38
N GLN A 20 5.62 -3.39 1.68
CA GLN A 20 4.58 -4.24 2.27
C GLN A 20 3.19 -3.62 2.10
N LEU A 21 3.07 -2.31 2.28
CA LEU A 21 1.82 -1.57 2.08
C LEU A 21 1.31 -1.68 0.64
N LEU A 22 2.17 -1.51 -0.36
CA LEU A 22 1.78 -1.68 -1.76
C LEU A 22 1.32 -3.11 -2.09
N VAL A 23 2.01 -4.11 -1.56
CA VAL A 23 1.65 -5.53 -1.73
C VAL A 23 0.30 -5.82 -1.07
N SER A 24 0.09 -5.37 0.16
CA SER A 24 -1.17 -5.55 0.90
C SER A 24 -2.35 -4.90 0.16
N ILE A 25 -2.19 -3.65 -0.29
CA ILE A 25 -3.21 -2.96 -1.10
C ILE A 25 -3.50 -3.75 -2.38
N ARG A 26 -2.47 -4.27 -3.06
CA ARG A 26 -2.65 -5.07 -4.27
C ARG A 26 -3.46 -6.34 -3.99
N GLN A 27 -3.20 -7.03 -2.89
CA GLN A 27 -3.94 -8.23 -2.49
C GLN A 27 -5.42 -7.93 -2.24
N ILE A 28 -5.73 -6.83 -1.54
CA ILE A 28 -7.12 -6.42 -1.28
C ILE A 28 -7.85 -6.08 -2.59
N LEU A 29 -7.17 -5.43 -3.53
CA LEU A 29 -7.74 -5.05 -4.81
C LEU A 29 -7.92 -6.24 -5.76
N ALA A 30 -7.00 -7.21 -5.77
CA ALA A 30 -6.96 -8.30 -6.74
C ALA A 30 -8.27 -9.09 -6.85
N ASN A 31 -9.03 -9.19 -5.75
CA ASN A 31 -10.29 -9.94 -5.71
C ASN A 31 -11.45 -9.23 -6.43
N LYS A 32 -11.40 -7.91 -6.63
CA LYS A 32 -12.54 -7.12 -7.14
C LYS A 32 -12.18 -6.07 -8.18
N TYR A 33 -10.90 -5.71 -8.30
CA TYR A 33 -10.44 -4.59 -9.13
C TYR A 33 -9.17 -4.95 -9.88
N SER A 34 -9.08 -4.53 -11.14
CA SER A 34 -7.88 -4.70 -11.97
C SER A 34 -6.77 -3.71 -11.64
N GLN A 35 -7.08 -2.64 -10.89
CA GLN A 35 -6.14 -1.57 -10.51
C GLN A 35 -4.88 -2.12 -9.82
N LYS A 36 -3.72 -1.61 -10.23
CA LYS A 36 -2.43 -1.89 -9.60
C LYS A 36 -2.00 -0.66 -8.79
N PRO A 37 -1.73 -0.81 -7.48
CA PRO A 37 -1.24 0.30 -6.69
C PRO A 37 0.16 0.71 -7.15
N GLN A 38 0.40 2.01 -7.23
CA GLN A 38 1.68 2.61 -7.59
C GLN A 38 2.01 3.70 -6.57
N LEU A 39 3.30 3.89 -6.31
CA LEU A 39 3.83 4.95 -5.45
C LEU A 39 4.72 5.85 -6.31
N SER A 40 4.44 7.15 -6.28
CA SER A 40 5.27 8.18 -6.88
C SER A 40 5.81 9.09 -5.78
N ALA A 41 7.04 9.56 -5.94
CA ALA A 41 7.72 10.40 -4.96
C ALA A 41 8.56 11.48 -5.66
N SER A 42 8.80 12.59 -4.96
CA SER A 42 9.65 13.68 -5.46
C SER A 42 11.13 13.33 -5.51
N HIS A 43 11.55 12.31 -4.76
CA HIS A 43 12.93 11.83 -4.64
C HIS A 43 12.93 10.30 -4.53
N PRO A 44 14.07 9.62 -4.76
CA PRO A 44 14.17 8.18 -4.51
C PRO A 44 13.79 7.83 -3.07
N ILE A 45 13.00 6.76 -2.91
CA ILE A 45 12.57 6.24 -1.61
C ILE A 45 13.12 4.83 -1.45
N ASP A 46 13.71 4.52 -0.28
CA ASP A 46 13.93 3.14 0.13
C ASP A 46 12.61 2.54 0.62
N THR A 47 12.06 1.63 -0.19
CA THR A 47 10.75 1.03 0.08
C THR A 47 10.75 0.03 1.24
N ASN A 48 11.92 -0.33 1.76
CA ASN A 48 12.04 -1.20 2.94
C ASN A 48 11.88 -0.43 4.26
N LEU A 49 11.86 0.90 4.22
CA LEU A 49 11.58 1.71 5.40
C LEU A 49 10.10 1.63 5.79
N MET A 50 9.84 1.86 7.07
CA MET A 50 8.48 1.92 7.62
C MET A 50 7.69 3.06 7.00
N PHE A 51 6.46 2.78 6.57
CA PHE A 51 5.50 3.79 6.21
C PHE A 51 5.04 4.53 7.46
N VAL A 52 5.11 5.86 7.41
CA VAL A 52 4.60 6.77 8.44
C VAL A 52 3.66 7.79 7.78
N MET A 53 2.61 8.19 8.50
CA MET A 53 1.67 9.24 8.07
C MET A 53 2.00 10.57 8.74
#